data_AF-A0A522FBZ4-F1
#
_entry.id   AF-A0A522FBZ4-F1
#
_cell.length_a   1.000
_cell.length_b   1.000
_cell.length_c   1.000
_cell.angle_alpha   90.00
_cell.angle_beta   90.00
_cell.angle_gamma   90.00
#
_symmetry.space_group_name_H-M   'P 1'
#
loop_
_entity.id
_entity.type
_entity.pdbx_description
1 polymer ?
#
loop_
_entity_poly.entity_id
_entity_poly.type
_entity_poly.pdbx_seq_one_letter_code
_entity_poly.pdbx_strand_id
1 'polypeptide(L)' 'MNREIEVIEIYLMDISNEAKCKKLKDFLLDCYNEMEAQDQNMHPEVKHNLAAAYQLAKNYLRELEDQG' A
#
# COMPACT_ATOMS: atom_id res chain seq x y z
N MET A 1 6.26 11.36 5.48
CA MET A 1 5.87 11.14 4.07
C MET A 1 4.55 10.41 4.10
N ASN A 2 3.49 10.92 3.46
CA ASN A 2 2.18 10.28 3.56
C ASN A 2 2.09 9.12 2.57
N ARG A 3 2.21 7.89 3.08
CA ARG A 3 2.20 6.64 2.30
C ARG A 3 0.91 6.43 1.53
N GLU A 4 -0.20 7.04 1.96
CA GLU A 4 -1.47 7.01 1.24
C GLU A 4 -1.39 7.68 -0.14
N ILE A 5 -0.58 8.74 -0.28
CA ILE A 5 -0.42 9.46 -1.56
C ILE A 5 0.21 8.52 -2.60
N GLU A 6 1.23 7.75 -2.20
CA GLU A 6 1.92 6.81 -3.08
C GLU A 6 0.96 5.72 -3.61
N VAL A 7 0.06 5.21 -2.75
CA VAL A 7 -0.97 4.25 -3.13
C VAL A 7 -1.94 4.83 -4.16
N ILE A 8 -2.38 6.07 -3.93
CA ILE A 8 -3.28 6.79 -4.85
C ILE A 8 -2.59 7.02 -6.19
N GLU A 9 -1.32 7.42 -6.18
CA GLU A 9 -0.53 7.60 -7.40
C GLU A 9 -0.45 6.30 -8.20
N ILE A 10 -0.14 5.17 -7.56
CA ILE A 10 -0.11 3.85 -8.21
C ILE A 10 -1.45 3.51 -8.86
N TYR A 11 -2.56 3.76 -8.17
CA TYR A 11 -3.91 3.48 -8.68
C TYR A 11 -4.28 4.36 -9.88
N LEU A 12 -3.88 5.63 -9.85
CA LEU A 12 -4.13 6.61 -10.92
C LEU A 12 -3.16 6.51 -12.10
N MET A 13 -2.07 5.74 -12.01
CA MET A 13 -1.13 5.56 -13.11
C MET A 13 -1.84 5.11 -14.40
N ASP A 14 -1.42 5.65 -15.54
CA ASP A 14 -1.88 5.20 -16.86
C ASP A 14 -1.07 3.98 -17.32
N ILE A 15 -1.32 2.84 -16.66
CA ILE A 15 -0.70 1.54 -16.93
C ILE A 15 -1.76 0.43 -16.86
N SER A 16 -1.44 -0.78 -17.32
CA SER A 16 -2.38 -1.90 -17.24
C SER A 16 -2.76 -2.25 -15.80
N ASN A 17 -3.99 -2.74 -15.61
CA ASN A 17 -4.46 -3.19 -14.29
C ASN A 17 -3.53 -4.25 -13.69
N GLU A 18 -2.98 -5.16 -14.48
CA GLU A 18 -1.99 -6.14 -14.03
C GLU A 18 -0.73 -5.47 -13.45
N ALA A 19 -0.22 -4.43 -14.11
CA ALA A 19 0.93 -3.67 -13.64
C ALA A 19 0.61 -2.86 -12.36
N LYS A 20 -0.62 -2.32 -12.25
CA LYS A 20 -1.11 -1.68 -11.02
C LYS A 20 -1.17 -2.69 -9.87
N CYS A 21 -1.77 -3.86 -10.10
CA CYS A 21 -1.86 -4.94 -9.12
C CYS A 21 -0.47 -5.36 -8.63
N LYS A 22 0.51 -5.49 -9.54
CA LYS A 22 1.88 -5.82 -9.17
C LYS A 22 2.49 -4.74 -8.25
N LYS A 23 2.39 -3.46 -8.63
CA LYS A 23 2.89 -2.34 -7.83
C LYS A 23 2.22 -2.25 -6.46
N LEU A 24 0.91 -2.47 -6.38
CA LEU A 24 0.18 -2.49 -5.11
C LEU A 24 0.60 -3.66 -4.22
N LYS A 25 0.84 -4.85 -4.81
CA LYS A 25 1.37 -6.02 -4.08
C LYS A 25 2.77 -5.77 -3.52
N ASP A 26 3.65 -5.17 -4.32
CA ASP A 26 4.99 -4.77 -3.87
C ASP A 26 4.91 -3.73 -2.73
N PHE A 27 4.05 -2.71 -2.88
CA PHE A 27 3.81 -1.69 -1.85
C PHE A 27 3.29 -2.29 -0.53
N LEU A 28 2.35 -3.25 -0.61
CA LEU A 28 1.82 -3.95 0.56
C LEU A 28 2.92 -4.71 1.31
N LEU A 29 3.85 -5.34 0.58
CA LEU A 29 4.98 -6.05 1.17
C LEU A 29 5.94 -5.08 1.89
N ASP A 30 6.24 -3.95 1.26
CA ASP A 30 7.09 -2.91 1.87
C ASP A 30 6.45 -2.35 3.16
N CYS A 31 5.16 -2.02 3.10
CA CYS A 31 4.42 -1.56 4.28
C CYS A 31 4.41 -2.60 5.40
N TYR A 32 4.26 -3.88 5.07
CA TYR A 32 4.31 -4.96 6.06
C TYR A 32 5.69 -5.05 6.72
N ASN A 33 6.77 -5.04 5.92
CA ASN A 33 8.13 -5.09 6.44
C ASN A 33 8.47 -3.88 7.32
N GLU A 34 8.00 -2.69 6.94
CA GLU A 34 8.17 -1.48 7.76
C GLU A 34 7.36 -1.51 9.06
N MET A 35 6.14 -2.04 9.05
CA MET A 35 5.37 -2.24 10.27
C MET A 35 6.11 -3.18 11.24
N GLU A 36 6.62 -4.31 10.74
CA GLU A 36 7.39 -5.27 11.55
C GLU A 36 8.67 -4.64 12.11
N ALA A 37 9.39 -3.86 11.29
CA ALA A 37 10.59 -3.15 11.74
C ALA A 37 10.29 -2.07 12.79
N GLN A 38 9.14 -1.40 12.69
CA GLN A 38 8.71 -0.36 13.65
C GLN A 38 8.13 -0.93 14.94
N ASP A 39 7.61 -2.17 14.92
CA ASP A 39 7.19 -2.87 16.13
C ASP A 39 8.36 -3.03 17.12
N GLN A 40 9.59 -3.15 16.60
CA GLN A 40 10.82 -3.17 17.40
C GLN A 40 11.26 -1.78 17.89
N ASN A 41 10.87 -0.70 17.20
CA ASN A 41 11.33 0.67 17.47
C ASN A 41 10.31 1.52 18.26
N MET A 42 9.15 0.98 18.64
CA MET A 42 8.13 1.64 19.48
C MET A 42 7.63 3.02 18.96
N HIS A 43 7.46 3.17 17.64
CA HIS A 43 6.86 4.37 17.02
C HIS A 43 5.42 4.11 16.52
N PRO A 44 4.39 4.22 17.40
CA PRO A 44 3.01 3.85 17.05
C PRO A 44 2.37 4.75 15.99
N GLU A 45 2.79 6.01 15.87
CA GLU A 45 2.28 6.95 14.87
C GLU A 45 2.68 6.54 13.44
N VAL A 46 3.90 6.03 13.28
CA VAL A 46 4.39 5.50 11.98
C VAL A 46 3.59 4.26 11.60
N LYS A 47 3.32 3.37 12.57
CA LYS A 47 2.49 2.18 12.39
C LYS A 47 1.06 2.53 11.98
N HIS A 48 0.48 3.57 12.57
CA HIS A 48 -0.88 4.01 12.21
C HIS A 48 -0.95 4.51 10.76
N ASN A 49 0.02 5.35 10.35
CA ASN A 49 0.08 5.88 8.99
C ASN A 49 0.33 4.77 7.95
N LEU A 50 1.20 3.80 8.26
CA LEU A 50 1.43 2.63 7.41
C LEU A 50 0.18 1.76 7.31
N ALA A 51 -0.57 1.58 8.41
CA ALA A 51 -1.75 0.73 8.44
C ALA A 51 -2.89 1.31 7.58
N ALA A 52 -3.07 2.64 7.60
CA ALA A 52 -4.01 3.33 6.73
C ALA A 52 -3.67 3.12 5.24
N ALA A 53 -2.41 3.35 4.87
CA ALA A 53 -1.94 3.14 3.50
C ALA A 53 -2.04 1.67 3.05
N TYR A 54 -1.72 0.72 3.93
CA TYR A 54 -1.87 -0.71 3.67
C TYR A 54 -3.31 -1.10 3.39
N GLN A 55 -4.27 -0.62 4.19
CA GLN A 55 -5.69 -0.87 3.95
C GLN A 55 -6.17 -0.27 2.63
N LEU A 56 -5.75 0.97 2.33
CA LEU A 56 -6.09 1.61 1.06
C LEU A 56 -5.57 0.81 -0.15
N ALA A 57 -4.30 0.37 -0.10
CA ALA A 57 -3.70 -0.43 -1.17
C ALA A 57 -4.41 -1.78 -1.36
N LYS A 58 -4.84 -2.40 -0.25
CA LYS A 58 -5.60 -3.66 -0.29
C LYS A 58 -6.99 -3.48 -0.92
N ASN A 59 -7.66 -2.37 -0.65
CA ASN A 59 -8.95 -2.05 -1.27
C ASN A 59 -8.80 -1.85 -2.77
N TYR A 60 -7.84 -1.02 -3.21
CA TYR A 60 -7.58 -0.80 -4.63
C TYR A 60 -7.13 -2.07 -5.36
N LEU A 61 -6.32 -2.91 -4.71
CA LEU A 61 -5.94 -4.19 -5.30
C LEU A 61 -7.17 -5.07 -5.55
N ARG A 62 -8.07 -5.16 -4.56
CA ARG A 62 -9.32 -5.90 -4.72
C ARG A 62 -10.18 -5.34 -5.84
N GLU A 63 -10.36 -4.02 -5.91
CA GLU A 63 -11.13 -3.38 -6.98
C GLU A 63 -10.55 -3.68 -8.38
N LEU A 64 -9.22 -3.67 -8.52
CA LEU A 64 -8.56 -3.99 -9.78
C LEU A 64 -8.65 -5.49 -10.12
N GLU A 65 -8.61 -6.37 -9.13
CA GLU A 65 -8.80 -7.82 -9.32
C GLU A 65 -10.26 -8.18 -9.65
N ASP A 66 -11.25 -7.44 -9.13
CA ASP A 66 -12.67 -7.58 -9.48
C ASP A 66 -13.02 -6.99 -10.87
N GLN A 67 -12.15 -6.14 -11.44
CA GLN A 67 -12.32 -5.52 -12.76
C GLN A 67 -11.62 -6.25 -13.92
N GLY A 68 -10.81 -7.28 -13.62
CA GLY A 68 -10.08 -8.09 -14.61
C GLY A 68 -10.76 -9.41 -14.93
#